data_AF-A0A8T2RR84-F1
#
_entry.id   AF-A0A8T2RR84-F1
#
_cell.length_a   1.000
_cell.length_b   1.000
_cell.length_c   1.000
_cell.angle_alpha   90.00
_cell.angle_beta   90.00
_cell.angle_gamma   90.00
#
_symmetry.space_group_name_H-M   'P 1'
#
loop_
_entity.id
_entity.type
_entity.pdbx_description
1 polymer ?
#
loop_
_entity_poly.entity_id
_entity_poly.type
_entity_poly.pdbx_seq_one_letter_code
_entity_poly.pdbx_strand_id
1 'polypeptide(L)'
;MQIEVVRCFSDAEGPPWKHSLFGNPNDADTIRRRLDVVEALTERNFDLAFRIIYDFALPAVQIYAAVAASLAERKKSNQLTELFKNIKATITDDDLDQVIGAAIMVFANKHKERPDRLIEMLSSSHRKVLSCVACGRLKTAFQFASRSGSIADVQYVSDQAKRMGVMSVVDMCKQWLSKQK
;
A
#
# COMPACT_ATOMS: atom_id res chain seq x y z
N MET A 1 20.71 1.15 -22.22
CA MET A 1 20.81 2.19 -23.26
C MET A 1 20.90 3.62 -22.72
N GLN A 2 19.88 4.23 -22.09
CA GLN A 2 20.01 5.63 -21.61
C GLN A 2 21.00 5.77 -20.43
N ILE A 3 21.01 4.83 -19.48
CA ILE A 3 21.99 4.81 -18.38
C ILE A 3 23.41 4.63 -18.93
N GLU A 4 23.57 3.84 -19.99
CA GLU A 4 24.85 3.66 -20.67
C GLU A 4 25.28 4.95 -21.39
N VAL A 5 24.35 5.64 -22.06
CA VAL A 5 24.59 6.96 -22.68
C VAL A 5 24.99 7.99 -21.64
N VAL A 6 24.29 8.06 -20.49
CA VAL A 6 24.62 8.96 -19.38
C VAL A 6 25.98 8.63 -18.77
N ARG A 7 26.35 7.34 -18.69
CA ARG A 7 27.67 6.87 -18.21
C ARG A 7 28.83 7.15 -19.18
N CYS A 8 28.55 7.42 -20.45
CA CYS A 8 29.57 7.78 -21.45
C CYS A 8 30.06 9.23 -21.30
N PHE A 9 29.29 10.10 -20.65
CA PHE A 9 29.70 11.48 -20.39
C PHE A 9 30.49 11.55 -19.08
N SER A 10 31.59 12.31 -19.09
CA SER A 10 32.51 12.41 -17.95
C SER A 10 32.08 13.51 -16.97
N ASP A 11 32.50 13.43 -15.70
CA ASP A 11 32.18 14.46 -14.68
C ASP A 11 32.60 15.89 -15.09
N ALA A 12 33.52 16.02 -16.05
CA ALA A 12 33.97 17.30 -16.61
C ALA A 12 32.92 18.01 -17.48
N GLU A 13 31.91 17.30 -18.01
CA GLU A 13 30.86 17.85 -18.88
C GLU A 13 29.63 18.36 -18.10
N GLY A 14 29.75 18.37 -16.77
CA GLY A 14 28.69 18.73 -15.85
C GLY A 14 27.87 17.51 -15.43
N PRO A 15 26.84 17.72 -14.60
CA PRO A 15 26.21 16.59 -13.95
C PRO A 15 25.46 15.69 -14.95
N PRO A 16 25.52 14.35 -14.76
CA PRO A 16 25.11 13.36 -15.77
C PRO A 16 23.65 13.51 -16.24
N TRP A 17 22.79 14.08 -15.40
CA TRP A 17 21.39 14.31 -15.73
C TRP A 17 21.13 15.39 -16.78
N LYS A 18 22.11 16.23 -17.11
CA LYS A 18 22.00 17.19 -18.23
C LYS A 18 21.78 16.50 -19.57
N HIS A 19 22.23 15.25 -19.69
CA HIS A 19 22.08 14.42 -20.89
C HIS A 19 20.98 13.36 -20.72
N SER A 20 20.19 13.43 -19.63
CA SER A 20 19.09 12.51 -19.36
C SER A 20 17.79 13.01 -19.99
N LEU A 21 17.11 12.14 -20.75
CA LEU A 21 15.72 12.34 -21.20
C LEU A 21 14.74 12.50 -20.03
N PHE A 22 15.13 12.06 -18.84
CA PHE A 22 14.33 12.18 -17.64
C PHE A 22 14.76 13.36 -16.76
N GLY A 23 15.55 14.32 -17.24
CA GLY A 23 15.87 15.54 -16.48
C GLY A 23 16.65 15.32 -15.17
N ASN A 24 16.74 16.38 -14.37
CA ASN A 24 17.49 16.40 -13.11
C ASN A 24 16.80 15.50 -12.06
N PRO A 25 17.45 14.44 -11.53
CA PRO A 25 16.84 13.55 -10.54
C PRO A 25 16.45 14.27 -9.23
N ASN A 26 17.05 15.42 -8.94
CA ASN A 26 16.74 16.23 -7.76
C ASN A 26 15.66 17.30 -8.03
N ASP A 27 15.16 17.40 -9.26
CA ASP A 27 14.08 18.32 -9.63
C ASP A 27 12.70 17.70 -9.35
N ALA A 28 11.82 18.43 -8.68
CA ALA A 28 10.52 17.93 -8.25
C ALA A 28 9.59 17.61 -9.44
N ASP A 29 9.64 18.41 -10.51
CA ASP A 29 8.85 18.16 -11.71
C ASP A 29 9.33 16.92 -12.46
N THR A 30 10.63 16.72 -12.49
CA THR A 30 11.25 15.50 -13.01
C THR A 30 10.82 14.26 -12.23
N ILE A 31 10.87 14.30 -10.90
CA ILE A 31 10.41 13.20 -10.05
C ILE A 31 8.93 12.92 -10.34
N ARG A 32 8.09 13.95 -10.38
CA ARG A 32 6.66 13.82 -10.68
C ARG A 32 6.40 13.15 -12.04
N ARG A 33 7.05 13.61 -13.11
CA ARG A 33 6.90 13.00 -14.45
C ARG A 33 7.35 11.53 -14.47
N ARG A 34 8.43 11.19 -13.76
CA ARG A 34 8.88 9.79 -13.64
C ARG A 34 7.83 8.95 -12.91
N LEU A 35 7.25 9.48 -11.83
CA LEU A 35 6.16 8.81 -11.11
C LEU A 35 4.94 8.57 -12.02
N ASP A 36 4.49 9.61 -12.75
CA ASP A 36 3.35 9.51 -13.67
C ASP A 36 3.57 8.43 -14.76
N VAL A 37 4.78 8.39 -15.32
CA VAL A 37 5.15 7.39 -16.35
C VAL A 37 5.21 5.99 -15.77
N VAL A 38 5.83 5.82 -14.59
CA VAL A 38 5.93 4.50 -13.96
C VAL A 38 4.55 4.00 -13.52
N GLU A 39 3.68 4.86 -13.03
CA GLU A 39 2.30 4.50 -12.70
C GLU A 39 1.59 3.95 -13.95
N ALA A 40 1.66 4.67 -15.07
CA ALA A 40 1.08 4.24 -16.34
C ALA A 40 1.71 2.96 -16.91
N LEU A 41 3.03 2.77 -16.73
CA LEU A 41 3.74 1.58 -17.19
C LEU A 41 3.45 0.37 -16.31
N THR A 42 3.23 0.53 -15.01
CA THR A 42 2.93 -0.59 -14.10
C THR A 42 1.66 -1.33 -14.55
N GLU A 43 0.72 -0.63 -15.18
CA GLU A 43 -0.51 -1.22 -15.76
C GLU A 43 -0.31 -1.96 -17.08
N ARG A 44 0.70 -1.59 -17.88
CA ARG A 44 0.85 -2.04 -19.27
C ARG A 44 2.04 -2.98 -19.47
N ASN A 45 3.11 -2.76 -18.72
CA ASN A 45 4.36 -3.51 -18.80
C ASN A 45 5.09 -3.41 -17.45
N PHE A 46 4.76 -4.34 -16.55
CA PHE A 46 5.31 -4.39 -15.20
C PHE A 46 6.84 -4.52 -15.21
N ASP A 47 7.42 -5.33 -16.09
CA ASP A 47 8.88 -5.54 -16.16
C ASP A 47 9.63 -4.25 -16.52
N LEU A 48 9.07 -3.45 -17.42
CA LEU A 48 9.63 -2.14 -17.77
C LEU A 48 9.48 -1.15 -16.61
N ALA A 49 8.32 -1.11 -15.96
CA ALA A 49 8.09 -0.27 -14.78
C ALA A 49 9.05 -0.64 -13.64
N PHE A 50 9.19 -1.93 -13.35
CA PHE A 50 10.14 -2.47 -12.38
C PHE A 50 11.56 -2.00 -12.68
N ARG A 51 12.03 -2.21 -13.92
CA ARG A 51 13.37 -1.76 -14.31
C ARG A 51 13.57 -0.26 -14.06
N ILE A 52 12.61 0.57 -14.45
CA ILE A 52 12.69 2.03 -14.23
C ILE A 52 12.70 2.36 -12.72
N ILE A 53 11.87 1.72 -11.91
CA ILE A 53 11.82 1.96 -10.47
C ILE A 53 13.18 1.73 -9.82
N TYR A 54 13.82 0.59 -10.12
CA TYR A 54 15.08 0.21 -9.48
C TYR A 54 16.29 0.91 -10.10
N ASP A 55 16.33 1.05 -11.43
CA ASP A 55 17.44 1.74 -12.12
C ASP A 55 17.55 3.22 -11.72
N PHE A 56 16.42 3.85 -11.41
CA PHE A 56 16.35 5.26 -11.01
C PHE A 56 16.12 5.47 -9.51
N ALA A 57 16.18 4.41 -8.70
CA ALA A 57 15.99 4.44 -7.25
C ALA A 57 14.72 5.20 -6.81
N LEU A 58 13.62 5.01 -7.54
CA LEU A 58 12.33 5.65 -7.26
C LEU A 58 11.67 4.99 -6.03
N PRO A 59 10.75 5.69 -5.32
CA PRO A 59 10.09 5.15 -4.14
C PRO A 59 9.08 4.06 -4.51
N ALA A 60 9.59 2.83 -4.68
CA ALA A 60 8.85 1.66 -5.18
C ALA A 60 7.52 1.44 -4.46
N VAL A 61 7.53 1.45 -3.13
CA VAL A 61 6.34 1.21 -2.29
C VAL A 61 5.26 2.27 -2.52
N GLN A 62 5.65 3.54 -2.65
CA GLN A 62 4.71 4.64 -2.89
C GLN A 62 4.06 4.51 -4.27
N ILE A 63 4.85 4.16 -5.28
CA ILE A 63 4.38 3.93 -6.65
C ILE A 63 3.41 2.75 -6.69
N TYR A 64 3.79 1.60 -6.13
CA TYR A 64 2.92 0.43 -6.11
C TYR A 64 1.62 0.69 -5.34
N ALA A 65 1.68 1.45 -4.23
CA ALA A 65 0.48 1.85 -3.49
C ALA A 65 -0.45 2.75 -4.32
N ALA A 66 0.10 3.71 -5.07
CA ALA A 66 -0.67 4.56 -5.97
C ALA A 66 -1.33 3.75 -7.10
N VAL A 67 -0.57 2.85 -7.74
CA VAL A 67 -1.11 1.95 -8.78
C VAL A 67 -2.21 1.04 -8.19
N ALA A 68 -1.99 0.45 -7.02
CA ALA A 68 -2.97 -0.40 -6.35
C ALA A 68 -4.27 0.36 -6.04
N ALA A 69 -4.17 1.61 -5.55
CA ALA A 69 -5.31 2.49 -5.33
C ALA A 69 -6.06 2.82 -6.64
N SER A 70 -5.33 3.18 -7.70
CA SER A 70 -5.87 3.48 -9.02
C SER A 70 -6.57 2.26 -9.67
N LEU A 71 -6.02 1.05 -9.51
CA LEU A 71 -6.62 -0.19 -9.97
C LEU A 71 -7.89 -0.54 -9.16
N ALA A 72 -7.87 -0.34 -7.84
CA ALA A 72 -9.03 -0.52 -6.97
C ALA A 72 -10.16 0.46 -7.31
N GLU A 73 -9.82 1.71 -7.61
CA GLU A 73 -10.76 2.75 -8.01
C GLU A 73 -11.52 2.37 -9.30
N ARG A 74 -10.81 1.78 -10.26
CA ARG A 74 -11.35 1.30 -11.55
C ARG A 74 -11.88 -0.14 -11.49
N LYS A 75 -11.95 -0.74 -10.30
CA LYS A 75 -12.40 -2.13 -10.05
C LYS A 75 -11.68 -3.17 -10.91
N LYS A 76 -10.38 -3.00 -11.16
CA LYS A 76 -9.53 -3.92 -11.94
C LYS A 76 -8.94 -5.03 -11.07
N SER A 77 -9.79 -5.87 -10.48
CA SER A 77 -9.38 -6.89 -9.50
C SER A 77 -8.34 -7.90 -10.01
N ASN A 78 -8.39 -8.27 -11.30
CA ASN A 78 -7.41 -9.18 -11.91
C ASN A 78 -6.01 -8.57 -11.94
N GLN A 79 -5.90 -7.33 -12.44
CA GLN A 79 -4.64 -6.58 -12.49
C GLN A 79 -4.10 -6.30 -11.09
N LEU A 80 -4.98 -6.05 -10.13
CA LEU A 80 -4.59 -5.85 -8.74
C LEU A 80 -3.96 -7.12 -8.14
N THR A 81 -4.54 -8.29 -8.42
CA THR A 81 -4.01 -9.58 -7.97
C THR A 81 -2.66 -9.89 -8.61
N GLU A 82 -2.53 -9.60 -9.90
CA GLU A 82 -1.27 -9.76 -10.64
C GLU A 82 -0.18 -8.82 -10.12
N LEU A 83 -0.50 -7.55 -9.86
CA LEU A 83 0.41 -6.59 -9.23
C LEU A 83 0.96 -7.13 -7.91
N PHE A 84 0.09 -7.58 -7.00
CA PHE A 84 0.52 -8.11 -5.70
C PHE A 84 1.40 -9.35 -5.84
N LYS A 85 1.09 -10.24 -6.79
CA LYS A 85 1.91 -11.41 -7.06
C LYS A 85 3.31 -11.01 -7.54
N ASN A 86 3.39 -10.03 -8.44
CA ASN A 86 4.65 -9.60 -9.02
C ASN A 86 5.55 -8.88 -8.01
N ILE A 87 4.98 -8.03 -7.15
CA ILE A 87 5.78 -7.27 -6.18
C ILE A 87 6.14 -8.09 -4.93
N LYS A 88 5.39 -9.15 -4.59
CA LYS A 88 5.59 -9.92 -3.34
C LYS A 88 7.01 -10.47 -3.15
N ALA A 89 7.70 -10.82 -4.23
CA ALA A 89 9.08 -11.32 -4.15
C ALA A 89 10.13 -10.20 -4.08
N THR A 90 9.72 -8.94 -4.19
CA THR A 90 10.61 -7.78 -4.42
C THR A 90 10.61 -6.76 -3.29
N ILE A 91 9.59 -6.79 -2.42
CA ILE A 91 9.42 -5.90 -1.29
C ILE A 91 9.15 -6.71 -0.01
N THR A 92 9.28 -6.08 1.16
CA THR A 92 8.99 -6.75 2.43
C THR A 92 7.50 -7.00 2.61
N ASP A 93 7.13 -7.93 3.50
CA ASP A 93 5.72 -8.17 3.81
C ASP A 93 5.03 -6.93 4.42
N ASP A 94 5.76 -6.06 5.14
CA ASP A 94 5.19 -4.81 5.68
C ASP A 94 4.93 -3.77 4.58
N ASP A 95 5.85 -3.66 3.62
CA ASP A 95 5.66 -2.82 2.43
C ASP A 95 4.51 -3.34 1.57
N LEU A 96 4.42 -4.66 1.38
CA LEU A 96 3.32 -5.29 0.66
C LEU A 96 1.99 -5.00 1.35
N ASP A 97 1.93 -5.11 2.68
CA ASP A 97 0.74 -4.75 3.43
C ASP A 97 0.35 -3.28 3.28
N GLN A 98 1.32 -2.37 3.15
CA GLN A 98 1.07 -0.96 2.84
C GLN A 98 0.43 -0.79 1.46
N VAL A 99 0.95 -1.48 0.44
CA VAL A 99 0.41 -1.44 -0.92
C VAL A 99 -1.00 -2.03 -0.98
N ILE A 100 -1.24 -3.17 -0.33
CA ILE A 100 -2.57 -3.78 -0.23
C ILE A 100 -3.53 -2.86 0.54
N GLY A 101 -3.05 -2.26 1.64
CA GLY A 101 -3.81 -1.30 2.44
C GLY A 101 -4.34 -0.11 1.64
N ALA A 102 -3.54 0.42 0.70
CA ALA A 102 -3.96 1.51 -0.19
C ALA A 102 -5.18 1.11 -1.04
N ALA A 103 -5.16 -0.09 -1.63
CA ALA A 103 -6.30 -0.62 -2.38
C ALA A 103 -7.54 -0.83 -1.48
N ILE A 104 -7.35 -1.38 -0.27
CA ILE A 104 -8.44 -1.58 0.70
C ILE A 104 -9.12 -0.26 1.05
N MET A 105 -8.34 0.79 1.31
CA MET A 105 -8.88 2.11 1.65
C MET A 105 -9.74 2.69 0.53
N VAL A 106 -9.39 2.46 -0.74
CA VAL A 106 -10.23 2.87 -1.88
C VAL A 106 -11.54 2.10 -1.90
N PHE A 107 -11.51 0.78 -1.74
CA PHE A 107 -12.75 -0.02 -1.65
C PHE A 107 -13.64 0.42 -0.48
N ALA A 108 -13.05 0.61 0.71
CA ALA A 108 -13.77 1.02 1.91
C ALA A 108 -14.40 2.42 1.77
N ASN A 109 -13.63 3.40 1.28
CA ASN A 109 -14.07 4.79 1.28
C ASN A 109 -14.89 5.15 0.05
N LYS A 110 -14.45 4.74 -1.14
CA LYS A 110 -15.07 5.13 -2.42
C LYS A 110 -16.22 4.20 -2.80
N HIS A 111 -15.98 2.90 -2.76
CA HIS A 111 -16.97 1.91 -3.19
C HIS A 111 -17.89 1.45 -2.06
N LYS A 112 -17.55 1.77 -0.79
CA LYS A 112 -18.23 1.24 0.40
C LYS A 112 -18.30 -0.30 0.40
N GLU A 113 -17.28 -0.92 -0.19
CA GLU A 113 -17.17 -2.37 -0.37
C GLU A 113 -16.20 -2.97 0.67
N ARG A 114 -16.33 -4.28 0.86
CA ARG A 114 -15.50 -5.07 1.76
C ARG A 114 -14.62 -6.02 0.96
N PRO A 115 -13.34 -5.69 0.74
CA PRO A 115 -12.43 -6.56 0.00
C PRO A 115 -11.83 -7.63 0.93
N ASP A 116 -12.63 -8.63 1.34
CA ASP A 116 -12.23 -9.65 2.31
C ASP A 116 -10.95 -10.39 1.95
N ARG A 117 -10.82 -10.76 0.68
CA ARG A 117 -9.61 -11.43 0.17
C ARG A 117 -8.37 -10.56 0.36
N LEU A 118 -8.47 -9.25 0.18
CA LEU A 118 -7.34 -8.34 0.37
C LEU A 118 -6.98 -8.19 1.84
N ILE A 119 -7.97 -8.11 2.73
CA ILE A 119 -7.73 -8.06 4.18
C ILE A 119 -7.03 -9.35 4.64
N GLU A 120 -7.45 -10.52 4.13
CA GLU A 120 -6.83 -11.80 4.48
C GLU A 120 -5.38 -11.92 3.98
N MET A 121 -5.06 -11.29 2.83
CA MET A 121 -3.70 -11.26 2.28
C MET A 121 -2.70 -10.48 3.14
N LEU A 122 -3.16 -9.57 3.99
CA LEU A 122 -2.26 -8.84 4.90
C LEU A 122 -1.51 -9.83 5.80
N SER A 123 -0.24 -9.57 6.07
CA SER A 123 0.56 -10.37 7.02
C SER A 123 0.33 -9.90 8.46
N SER A 124 0.27 -8.58 8.66
CA SER A 124 0.17 -7.95 9.97
C SER A 124 -1.25 -8.01 10.54
N SER A 125 -1.38 -8.58 11.75
CA SER A 125 -2.63 -8.58 12.50
C SER A 125 -3.13 -7.15 12.79
N HIS A 126 -2.21 -6.23 13.11
CA HIS A 126 -2.54 -4.83 13.34
C HIS A 126 -3.13 -4.19 12.07
N ARG A 127 -2.51 -4.40 10.90
CA ARG A 127 -3.02 -3.86 9.63
C ARG A 127 -4.38 -4.47 9.23
N LYS A 128 -4.64 -5.74 9.56
CA LYS A 128 -5.98 -6.36 9.41
C LYS A 128 -7.02 -5.68 10.27
N VAL A 129 -6.68 -5.35 11.52
CA VAL A 129 -7.57 -4.62 12.44
C VAL A 129 -7.91 -3.25 11.86
N LEU A 130 -6.90 -2.45 11.49
CA LEU A 130 -7.10 -1.13 10.90
C LEU A 130 -7.98 -1.19 9.64
N SER A 131 -7.70 -2.15 8.76
CA SER A 131 -8.48 -2.37 7.52
C SER A 131 -9.94 -2.74 7.79
N CYS A 132 -10.19 -3.60 8.79
CA CYS A 132 -11.55 -3.95 9.18
C CYS A 132 -12.30 -2.76 9.80
N VAL A 133 -11.63 -1.95 10.62
CA VAL A 133 -12.21 -0.72 11.19
C VAL A 133 -12.57 0.26 10.07
N ALA A 134 -11.67 0.50 9.11
CA ALA A 134 -11.94 1.37 7.96
C ALA A 134 -13.15 0.88 7.13
N CYS A 135 -13.33 -0.43 7.00
CA CYS A 135 -14.51 -1.04 6.37
C CYS A 135 -15.79 -1.03 7.25
N GLY A 136 -15.77 -0.46 8.46
CA GLY A 136 -16.88 -0.48 9.42
C GLY A 136 -17.15 -1.84 10.07
N ARG A 137 -16.22 -2.79 9.95
CA ARG A 137 -16.36 -4.20 10.38
C ARG A 137 -15.81 -4.44 11.78
N LEU A 138 -16.32 -3.70 12.75
CA LEU A 138 -15.80 -3.68 14.12
C LEU A 138 -15.78 -5.07 14.80
N LYS A 139 -16.79 -5.92 14.56
CA LYS A 139 -16.79 -7.30 15.09
C LYS A 139 -15.67 -8.16 14.53
N THR A 140 -15.37 -8.04 13.23
CA THR A 140 -14.26 -8.76 12.58
C THR A 140 -12.91 -8.16 12.99
N ALA A 141 -12.83 -6.83 13.13
CA ALA A 141 -11.65 -6.16 13.67
C ALA A 141 -11.31 -6.67 15.07
N PHE A 142 -12.31 -6.78 15.95
CA PHE A 142 -12.16 -7.36 17.28
C PHE A 142 -11.65 -8.80 17.22
N GLN A 143 -12.18 -9.64 16.32
CA GLN A 143 -11.72 -11.03 16.18
C GLN A 143 -10.23 -11.13 15.83
N PHE A 144 -9.73 -10.29 14.92
CA PHE A 144 -8.29 -10.25 14.61
C PHE A 144 -7.48 -9.76 15.81
N ALA A 145 -7.90 -8.66 16.44
CA ALA A 145 -7.24 -8.09 17.61
C ALA A 145 -7.14 -9.11 18.76
N SER A 146 -8.27 -9.72 19.14
CA SER A 146 -8.34 -10.68 20.25
C SER A 146 -7.54 -11.96 19.99
N ARG A 147 -7.52 -12.45 18.74
CA ARG A 147 -6.75 -13.64 18.36
C ARG A 147 -5.25 -13.40 18.39
N SER A 148 -4.82 -12.18 18.05
CA SER A 148 -3.40 -11.79 18.12
C SER A 148 -2.91 -11.52 19.54
N GLY A 149 -3.81 -11.45 20.53
CA GLY A 149 -3.47 -11.10 21.91
C GLY A 149 -3.13 -9.62 22.12
N SER A 150 -3.30 -8.77 21.10
CA SER A 150 -2.95 -7.35 21.15
C SER A 150 -3.95 -6.54 21.98
N ILE A 151 -3.57 -6.19 23.21
CA ILE A 151 -4.36 -5.33 24.10
C ILE A 151 -4.61 -3.96 23.46
N ALA A 152 -3.57 -3.38 22.84
CA ALA A 152 -3.65 -2.09 22.18
C ALA A 152 -4.69 -2.09 21.04
N ASP A 153 -4.71 -3.13 20.21
CA ASP A 153 -5.69 -3.25 19.12
C ASP A 153 -7.11 -3.45 19.64
N VAL A 154 -7.30 -4.23 20.70
CA VAL A 154 -8.63 -4.40 21.31
C VAL A 154 -9.13 -3.09 21.91
N GLN A 155 -8.26 -2.31 22.55
CA GLN A 155 -8.60 -0.97 23.04
C GLN A 155 -8.96 -0.03 21.89
N TYR A 156 -8.17 -0.02 20.82
CA TYR A 156 -8.44 0.75 19.61
C TYR A 156 -9.81 0.41 19.02
N VAL A 157 -10.12 -0.88 18.84
CA VAL A 157 -11.43 -1.33 18.32
C VAL A 157 -12.57 -0.91 19.24
N SER A 158 -12.39 -0.99 20.56
CA SER A 158 -13.38 -0.53 21.54
C SER A 158 -13.70 0.95 21.38
N ASP A 159 -12.69 1.80 21.22
CA ASP A 159 -12.89 3.24 21.08
C ASP A 159 -13.52 3.61 19.73
N GLN A 160 -13.15 2.92 18.65
CA GLN A 160 -13.81 3.09 17.35
C GLN A 160 -15.27 2.62 17.41
N ALA A 161 -15.56 1.51 18.09
CA ALA A 161 -16.92 1.03 18.28
C ALA A 161 -17.78 1.99 19.10
N LYS A 162 -17.22 2.64 20.12
CA LYS A 162 -17.91 3.71 20.86
C LYS A 162 -18.27 4.88 19.95
N ARG A 163 -17.31 5.37 19.15
CA ARG A 163 -17.51 6.49 18.22
C ARG A 163 -18.56 6.18 17.16
N MET A 164 -18.60 4.94 16.68
CA MET A 164 -19.56 4.48 15.67
C MET A 164 -20.90 4.00 16.27
N GLY A 165 -21.09 4.09 17.59
CA GLY A 165 -22.34 3.70 18.26
C GLY A 165 -22.60 2.19 18.35
N VAL A 166 -21.60 1.34 18.09
CA VAL A 166 -21.75 -0.12 18.07
C VAL A 166 -21.44 -0.71 19.46
N MET A 167 -22.35 -0.52 20.41
CA MET A 167 -22.16 -0.91 21.82
C MET A 167 -21.90 -2.41 22.02
N SER A 168 -22.49 -3.26 21.18
CA SER A 168 -22.27 -4.72 21.26
C SER A 168 -20.79 -5.10 21.13
N VAL A 169 -20.02 -4.41 20.27
CA VAL A 169 -18.58 -4.66 20.12
C VAL A 169 -17.78 -4.06 21.28
N VAL A 170 -18.22 -2.92 21.83
CA VAL A 170 -17.61 -2.33 23.03
C VAL A 170 -17.67 -3.30 24.20
N ASP A 171 -18.82 -3.95 24.39
CA ASP A 171 -19.02 -4.92 25.46
C ASP A 171 -18.17 -6.17 25.25
N MET A 172 -18.05 -6.66 24.00
CA MET A 172 -17.12 -7.75 23.66
C MET A 172 -15.66 -7.40 24.01
N CYS A 173 -15.22 -6.19 23.68
CA CYS A 173 -13.87 -5.73 23.99
C CYS A 173 -13.64 -5.65 25.50
N LYS A 174 -14.58 -5.09 26.26
CA LYS A 174 -14.51 -5.01 27.73
C LYS A 174 -14.41 -6.39 28.37
N GLN A 175 -15.26 -7.34 27.95
CA GLN A 175 -15.25 -8.71 28.46
C GLN A 175 -13.95 -9.44 28.15
N TRP A 176 -13.34 -9.19 26.99
CA TRP A 176 -12.05 -9.78 26.66
C TRP A 176 -10.93 -9.16 27.51
N LEU A 177 -10.90 -7.83 27.62
CA LEU A 177 -9.88 -7.11 28.39
C LEU A 177 -9.91 -7.46 29.89
N SER A 178 -11.09 -7.71 30.46
CA SER A 178 -11.19 -8.13 31.87
C SER A 178 -10.57 -9.50 32.14
N LYS A 179 -10.40 -10.34 31.11
CA LYS A 179 -9.78 -11.67 31.20
C LYS A 179 -8.27 -11.65 30.96
N GLN A 180 -7.69 -10.52 30.57
CA GLN A 180 -6.25 -10.34 30.35
C GLN A 180 -5.52 -9.74 31.57
N LYS A 181 -6.22 -9.60 32.70
CA LYS A 181 -5.65 -9.21 33.98
C LYS A 181 -5.11 -10.42 34.73
#